data_AF-A0A6I6FAE1-F1
#
_entry.id   AF-A0A6I6FAE1-F1
#
_cell.length_a   1.000
_cell.length_b   1.000
_cell.length_c   1.000
_cell.angle_alpha   90.00
_cell.angle_beta   90.00
_cell.angle_gamma   90.00
#
_symmetry.space_group_name_H-M   'P 1'
#
loop_
_entity.id
_entity.type
_entity.pdbx_description
1 polymer ?
#
loop_
_entity_poly.entity_id
_entity_poly.type
_entity_poly.pdbx_seq_one_letter_code
_entity_poly.pdbx_strand_id
1 'polypeptide(L)' 'MARTVIDLDDEALEEAARFLGTKTKKDTVNAALREVIDRQKRAEALARMRQMVADGEIDFSVIEKDVRPEAGAGDQRGT' A
#
# COMPACT_ATOMS: atom_id res chain seq x y z
N MET A 1 -8.38 -8.38 -26.63
CA MET A 1 -8.69 -6.99 -26.24
C MET A 1 -9.54 -6.36 -27.33
N ALA A 2 -10.58 -5.60 -26.97
CA ALA A 2 -11.33 -4.79 -27.93
C ALA A 2 -10.49 -3.57 -28.35
N ARG A 3 -10.69 -3.08 -29.58
CA ARG A 3 -10.03 -1.89 -30.10
C ARG A 3 -11.01 -0.73 -30.03
N THR A 4 -10.62 0.32 -29.32
CA THR A 4 -11.40 1.55 -29.19
C THR A 4 -10.53 2.71 -29.64
N VAL A 5 -11.09 3.65 -30.39
CA VAL A 5 -10.44 4.90 -30.75
C VAL A 5 -11.02 5.98 -29.84
N ILE A 6 -10.15 6.64 -29.09
CA ILE A 6 -10.50 7.75 -28.20
C ILE A 6 -9.42 8.82 -28.36
N ASP A 7 -9.82 10.08 -28.21
CA ASP A 7 -8.88 11.18 -28.06
C ASP A 7 -8.37 11.21 -26.62
N LEU A 8 -7.06 11.39 -26.48
CA LEU A 8 -6.36 11.42 -25.21
C LEU A 8 -5.55 12.70 -25.13
N ASP A 9 -5.52 13.30 -23.95
CA ASP A 9 -4.57 14.36 -23.63
C ASP A 9 -3.16 13.75 -23.59
N ASP A 10 -2.30 14.20 -24.52
CA ASP A 10 -0.95 13.68 -24.67
C ASP A 10 -0.03 14.08 -23.50
N GLU A 11 -0.24 15.25 -22.88
CA GLU A 11 0.56 15.69 -21.71
C GLU A 11 0.22 14.82 -20.49
N ALA A 12 -1.06 14.61 -20.23
CA ALA A 12 -1.52 13.73 -19.15
C ALA A 12 -1.05 12.28 -19.37
N LEU A 13 -1.05 11.82 -20.62
CA LEU A 13 -0.58 10.48 -20.98
C LEU A 13 0.93 10.32 -20.75
N GLU A 14 1.73 11.33 -21.09
CA GLU A 14 3.18 11.33 -20.82
C GLU A 14 3.50 11.36 -19.33
N GLU A 15 2.77 12.14 -18.54
CA GLU A 15 2.92 12.15 -17.09
C GLU A 15 2.56 10.79 -16.48
N ALA A 16 1.44 10.21 -16.89
CA ALA A 16 1.05 8.87 -16.47
C ALA A 16 2.08 7.82 -16.90
N ALA A 17 2.67 7.94 -18.09
CA ALA A 17 3.69 7.00 -18.58
C ALA A 17 4.95 7.06 -17.70
N ARG A 18 5.40 8.27 -17.34
CA ARG A 18 6.52 8.49 -16.41
C ARG A 18 6.23 7.93 -15.03
N PHE A 19 5.05 8.24 -14.47
CA PHE A 19 4.65 7.75 -13.14
C PHE A 19 4.54 6.22 -13.09
N LEU A 20 4.00 5.59 -14.14
CA LEU A 20 3.79 4.15 -14.22
C LEU A 20 5.00 3.37 -14.78
N GLY A 21 6.05 4.06 -15.25
CA GLY A 21 7.23 3.45 -15.86
C GLY A 21 6.93 2.69 -17.17
N THR A 22 5.92 3.12 -17.91
CA THR A 22 5.46 2.45 -19.14
C THR A 22 6.03 3.12 -20.39
N LYS A 23 6.17 2.33 -21.47
CA LYS A 23 6.82 2.81 -22.72
C LYS A 23 5.84 3.09 -23.86
N THR A 24 4.66 2.46 -23.84
CA THR A 24 3.68 2.59 -24.93
C THR A 24 2.37 3.19 -24.41
N LYS A 25 1.71 4.01 -25.23
CA LYS A 25 0.41 4.62 -24.91
C LYS A 25 -0.60 3.57 -24.42
N LYS A 26 -0.67 2.43 -25.10
CA LYS A 26 -1.54 1.31 -24.73
C LYS A 26 -1.21 0.76 -23.34
N ASP A 27 0.08 0.54 -23.04
CA ASP A 27 0.48 -0.01 -21.75
C ASP A 27 0.21 0.98 -20.63
N THR A 28 0.45 2.27 -20.87
CA THR A 28 0.13 3.36 -19.93
C THR A 28 -1.36 3.35 -19.59
N VAL A 29 -2.24 3.34 -20.60
CA VAL A 29 -3.69 3.35 -20.37
C VAL A 29 -4.14 2.10 -19.61
N ASN A 30 -3.69 0.91 -20.02
CA ASN A 30 -4.07 -0.33 -19.34
C ASN A 30 -3.52 -0.41 -17.90
N ALA A 31 -2.31 0.08 -17.66
CA ALA A 31 -1.72 0.13 -16.33
C ALA A 31 -2.45 1.15 -15.44
N ALA A 32 -2.78 2.33 -15.98
CA ALA A 32 -3.52 3.37 -15.26
C ALA A 32 -4.90 2.87 -14.81
N LEU A 33 -5.65 2.20 -15.69
CA LEU A 33 -6.96 1.64 -15.35
C LEU A 33 -6.88 0.59 -14.24
N ARG A 34 -5.84 -0.25 -14.25
CA ARG A 34 -5.60 -1.24 -13.17
C ARG A 34 -5.24 -0.56 -11.86
N GLU A 35 -4.33 0.42 -11.91
CA GLU A 35 -3.87 1.14 -10.72
C GLU A 35 -5.01 1.88 -10.03
N VAL A 36 -5.96 2.45 -10.78
CA VAL A 36 -7.15 3.10 -10.18
C VAL A 36 -8.01 2.10 -9.41
N ILE A 37 -8.28 0.93 -10.00
CA ILE A 37 -9.05 -0.13 -9.33
C ILE A 37 -8.31 -0.63 -8.09
N ASP A 38 -7.01 -0.84 -8.20
CA ASP A 38 -6.21 -1.34 -7.08
C ASP A 38 -6.10 -0.32 -5.96
N ARG A 39 -5.97 0.99 -6.27
CA ARG A 39 -6.07 2.07 -5.27
C ARG A 39 -7.39 2.05 -4.53
N GLN A 40 -8.49 1.90 -5.25
CA GLN A 40 -9.81 1.84 -4.64
C GLN A 40 -9.95 0.62 -3.73
N LYS A 41 -9.56 -0.56 -4.18
CA LYS A 41 -9.57 -1.79 -3.36
C LYS A 41 -8.72 -1.65 -2.10
N ARG A 42 -7.54 -1.03 -2.20
CA ARG A 42 -6.69 -0.75 -1.03
C ARG A 42 -7.38 0.19 -0.05
N ALA A 43 -8.06 1.24 -0.53
CA ALA A 43 -8.82 2.15 0.32
C ALA A 43 -10.00 1.45 1.02
N GLU A 44 -10.76 0.64 0.30
CA GLU A 44 -11.88 -0.15 0.85
C GLU A 44 -11.40 -1.17 1.89
N ALA A 45 -10.27 -1.84 1.65
CA ALA A 45 -9.67 -2.75 2.61
C ALA A 45 -9.27 -2.02 3.91
N LEU A 46 -8.65 -0.85 3.80
CA LEU A 46 -8.29 -0.02 4.96
C LEU A 46 -9.53 0.47 5.71
N ALA A 47 -10.58 0.89 5.01
CA ALA A 47 -11.84 1.29 5.61
C ALA A 47 -12.49 0.14 6.39
N ARG A 48 -12.54 -1.06 5.81
CA ARG A 48 -13.03 -2.27 6.50
C ARG A 48 -12.19 -2.62 7.72
N MET A 49 -10.86 -2.56 7.61
CA MET A 49 -9.98 -2.81 8.75
C MET A 49 -10.27 -1.85 9.91
N ARG A 50 -10.44 -0.56 9.62
CA ARG A 50 -10.79 0.45 10.63
C ARG A 50 -12.14 0.15 11.29
N GLN A 51 -13.12 -0.31 10.49
CA GLN A 51 -14.43 -0.69 11.02
C GLN A 51 -14.33 -1.88 11.97
N MET A 52 -13.62 -2.95 11.59
CA MET A 52 -13.41 -4.13 12.45
C MET A 52 -12.70 -3.76 13.76
N VAL A 53 -11.74 -2.82 13.72
CA VAL A 53 -11.10 -2.29 14.94
C VAL A 53 -12.11 -1.53 15.82
N ALA A 54 -12.96 -0.70 15.22
CA ALA A 54 -13.96 0.08 15.95
C ALA A 54 -15.06 -0.82 16.56
N ASP A 55 -15.43 -1.89 15.86
CA ASP A 55 -16.42 -2.88 16.30
C ASP A 55 -15.83 -3.87 17.33
N GLY A 56 -14.54 -3.76 17.65
CA GLY A 56 -13.86 -4.58 18.65
C GLY A 56 -13.58 -6.02 18.18
N GLU A 57 -13.67 -6.28 16.87
CA GLU A 57 -13.44 -7.62 16.29
C GLU A 57 -11.96 -7.98 16.19
N ILE A 58 -11.07 -7.00 16.30
CA ILE A 58 -9.61 -7.18 16.28
C ILE A 58 -9.08 -7.13 17.72
N ASP A 59 -8.63 -8.27 18.24
CA ASP A 59 -7.99 -8.37 19.55
C ASP A 59 -6.48 -8.11 19.45
N PHE A 60 -6.03 -6.94 19.90
CA PHE A 60 -4.63 -6.53 19.90
C PHE A 60 -3.80 -7.13 21.05
N SER A 61 -4.40 -7.85 22.00
CA SER A 61 -3.68 -8.49 23.13
C SER A 61 -2.66 -9.54 22.69
N VAL A 62 -2.78 -10.05 21.45
CA VAL A 62 -1.85 -11.01 20.86
C VAL A 62 -0.49 -10.39 20.49
N ILE A 63 -0.41 -9.06 20.35
CA ILE A 63 0.81 -8.34 19.98
C ILE A 63 1.65 -7.94 21.22
N GLU A 64 1.11 -8.05 22.44
CA GLU A 64 1.79 -7.62 23.68
C GLU A 64 2.94 -8.52 24.17
N LYS A 65 3.34 -9.56 23.43
CA LYS A 65 4.43 -10.44 23.87
C LYS A 65 5.76 -10.10 23.20
N ASP A 66 6.68 -9.66 24.06
CA ASP A 66 8.14 -9.55 23.87
C ASP A 66 8.71 -8.21 23.37
N VAL A 67 8.43 -7.12 24.09
CA VAL A 67 9.44 -6.06 24.26
C VAL A 67 9.93 -6.10 25.69
N ARG A 68 10.90 -6.97 25.97
CA ARG A 68 11.70 -6.87 27.19
C ARG A 68 12.79 -5.84 26.93
N PRO A 69 12.89 -4.75 27.69
CA PRO A 69 14.09 -3.95 27.68
C PRO A 69 15.15 -4.72 28.47
N GLU A 70 16.16 -5.29 27.80
CA GLU A 70 17.39 -5.71 28.47
C GLU A 70 18.17 -4.48 28.98
N ALA A 71 17.69 -3.92 30.10
CA ALA A 71 18.44 -2.98 30.91
C ALA A 71 19.30 -3.75 31.93
N GLY A 72 20.61 -3.74 31.72
CA GLY A 72 21.65 -3.73 32.75
C GLY A 72 21.79 -4.97 33.65
N ALA A 73 22.76 -5.83 33.33
CA ALA A 73 23.37 -6.72 34.31
C ALA A 73 24.83 -6.25 34.55
N GLY A 74 25.10 -5.89 35.80
CA GLY A 74 26.26 -5.14 36.23
C GLY A 74 27.61 -5.84 36.03
N ASP A 75 28.57 -5.03 35.60
CA ASP A 75 29.99 -5.26 35.80
C ASP A 75 30.29 -5.19 37.32
N GLN A 76 30.28 -6.37 37.95
CA GLN A 76 30.77 -6.56 39.31
C GLN A 76 32.17 -7.14 39.26
N ARG A 77 33.12 -6.27 39.63
CA ARG A 77 34.51 -6.56 40.04
C ARG A 77 34.64 -7.81 40.91
N GLY A 78 35.68 -8.60 40.65
CA GLY A 78 36.30 -9.54 41.59
C GLY A 78 37.71 -9.86 41.10
N THR A 79 38.73 -9.14 41.58
CA THR A 79 39.80 -9.60 42.48
C THR A 79 40.78 -10.57 41.85
#